data_AF-P28207-F1
#
_entry.id   AF-P28207-F1
#
_cell.length_a   1.000
_cell.length_b   1.000
_cell.length_c   1.000
_cell.angle_alpha   90.00
_cell.angle_beta   90.00
_cell.angle_gamma   90.00
#
_symmetry.space_group_name_H-M   'P 1'
#
loop_
_entity.id
_entity.type
_entity.pdbx_description
1 polymer ?
#
loop_
_entity_poly.entity_id
_entity_poly.type
_entity_poly.pdbx_seq_one_letter_code
_entity_poly.pdbx_strand_id
1 'polypeptide(L)'
;WRMVYDNNVNTIVMLTKAREGNEEQSAIYWPSDIGEQMNMKSITVTLVSDETDGPALKRKLKIERGAISRTVTQLHYTGWNSTSCPEDGRDVIELVNKMQENIRSTGDGVALI
;
A
#
# COMPACT_ATOMS: atom_id res chain seq x y z
N TRP A 1 -0.63 -1.40 10.97
CA TRP A 1 -2.10 -1.21 11.00
C TRP A 1 -2.65 -0.29 12.07
N ARG A 2 -2.23 -0.37 13.35
CA ARG A 2 -2.77 0.55 14.37
C ARG A 2 -2.63 2.03 13.98
N MET A 3 -1.43 2.43 13.54
CA MET A 3 -1.18 3.79 13.02
C MET A 3 -2.09 4.13 11.83
N VAL A 4 -2.24 3.21 10.88
CA VAL A 4 -3.10 3.41 9.70
C VAL A 4 -4.56 3.63 10.11
N TYR A 5 -5.05 2.79 11.03
CA TYR A 5 -6.42 2.88 11.52
C TYR A 5 -6.64 4.15 12.37
N ASP A 6 -5.79 4.42 13.35
CA ASP A 6 -5.98 5.52 14.30
C ASP A 6 -5.81 6.90 13.63
N ASN A 7 -5.01 7.02 12.57
CA ASN A 7 -4.81 8.27 11.81
C ASN A 7 -5.69 8.40 10.56
N ASN A 8 -6.68 7.52 10.38
CA ASN A 8 -7.53 7.51 9.18
C ASN A 8 -6.74 7.50 7.86
N VAL A 9 -5.58 6.82 7.84
CA VAL A 9 -4.79 6.65 6.62
C VAL A 9 -5.58 5.81 5.65
N ASN A 10 -5.72 6.29 4.42
CA ASN A 10 -6.42 5.59 3.36
C ASN A 10 -5.52 5.20 2.20
N THR A 11 -4.29 5.73 2.17
CA THR A 11 -3.30 5.45 1.13
C THR A 11 -1.98 5.09 1.79
N ILE A 12 -1.40 3.96 1.41
CA ILE A 12 -0.05 3.55 1.81
C ILE A 12 0.77 3.50 0.53
N VAL A 13 1.83 4.28 0.44
CA VAL A 13 2.80 4.22 -0.65
C VAL A 13 3.96 3.37 -0.14
N MET A 14 4.36 2.38 -0.92
CA MET A 14 5.50 1.52 -0.63
C MET A 14 6.49 1.66 -1.76
N LEU A 15 7.67 2.21 -1.46
CA LEU A 15 8.74 2.45 -2.43
C LEU A 15 9.84 1.38 -2.37
N THR A 16 9.75 0.44 -1.44
CA THR A 16 10.78 -0.59 -1.22
C THR A 16 10.32 -1.93 -1.74
N LYS A 17 11.20 -2.66 -2.43
CA LYS A 17 10.94 -4.06 -2.76
C LYS A 17 10.72 -4.84 -1.46
N ALA A 18 9.68 -5.68 -1.44
CA ALA A 18 9.47 -6.61 -0.32
C ALA A 18 10.67 -7.55 -0.10
N ARG A 19 11.47 -7.79 -1.16
CA ARG A 19 12.64 -8.66 -1.17
C ARG A 19 13.75 -8.04 -2.02
N GLU A 20 14.89 -7.76 -1.38
CA GLU A 20 16.14 -7.44 -2.08
C GLU A 20 17.16 -8.54 -1.71
N GLY A 21 17.32 -9.52 -2.62
CA GLY A 21 18.15 -10.70 -2.36
C GLY A 21 17.49 -11.75 -1.46
N ASN A 22 18.19 -12.16 -0.41
CA ASN A 22 17.78 -13.22 0.53
C ASN A 22 17.18 -12.72 1.84
N GLU A 23 17.09 -11.40 2.04
CA GLU A 23 16.52 -10.81 3.25
C GLU A 23 15.14 -10.20 2.94
N GLU A 24 14.10 -10.63 3.67
CA GLU A 24 12.82 -9.95 3.72
C GLU A 24 13.03 -8.58 4.39
N GLN A 25 13.29 -7.54 3.59
CA GLN A 25 13.51 -6.19 4.12
C GLN A 25 12.20 -5.54 4.62
N SER A 26 11.05 -6.03 4.18
CA SER A 26 9.75 -5.51 4.62
C SER A 26 8.90 -6.64 5.20
N ALA A 27 8.57 -6.55 6.48
CA ALA A 27 7.58 -7.45 7.08
C ALA A 27 6.28 -7.33 6.27
N ILE A 28 5.89 -8.41 5.58
CA ILE A 28 4.64 -8.45 4.83
C ILE A 28 3.50 -8.22 5.82
N TYR A 29 2.87 -7.05 5.71
CA TYR A 29 1.78 -6.62 6.58
C TYR A 29 0.41 -6.80 5.92
N TRP A 30 0.35 -7.39 4.73
CA TRP A 30 -0.89 -7.64 3.99
C TRP A 30 -1.04 -9.14 3.67
N PRO A 31 -2.27 -9.67 3.55
CA PRO A 31 -2.51 -11.03 3.10
C PRO A 31 -1.99 -11.24 1.67
N SER A 32 -1.59 -12.47 1.31
CA SER A 32 -1.03 -12.75 -0.01
C SER A 32 -2.10 -13.03 -1.04
N ASP A 33 -3.21 -13.63 -0.61
CA ASP A 33 -4.29 -14.06 -1.51
C ASP A 33 -5.53 -13.16 -1.39
N ILE A 34 -6.21 -12.93 -2.52
CA ILE A 34 -7.46 -12.16 -2.54
C ILE A 34 -8.52 -12.89 -1.70
N GLY A 35 -9.15 -12.17 -0.77
CA GLY A 35 -10.11 -12.69 0.20
C GLY A 35 -9.47 -13.27 1.45
N GLU A 36 -8.15 -13.45 1.48
CA GLU A 36 -7.43 -13.89 2.68
C GLU A 36 -7.44 -12.80 3.75
N GLN A 37 -7.52 -13.23 5.01
CA GLN A 37 -7.53 -12.36 6.17
C GLN A 37 -6.28 -12.55 7.02
N MET A 38 -5.61 -11.45 7.33
CA MET A 38 -4.51 -11.39 8.29
C MET A 38 -5.00 -10.70 9.57
N ASN A 39 -5.01 -11.44 10.67
CA ASN A 39 -5.38 -10.90 11.97
C ASN A 39 -4.16 -10.32 12.70
N MET A 40 -4.17 -9.00 12.92
CA MET A 40 -3.13 -8.28 13.65
C MET A 40 -3.68 -7.66 14.93
N LYS A 41 -3.60 -8.43 16.02
CA LYS A 41 -4.14 -8.07 17.35
C LYS A 41 -5.66 -7.82 17.29
N SER A 42 -6.07 -6.55 17.22
CA SER A 42 -7.48 -6.13 17.18
C SER A 42 -7.92 -5.64 15.80
N ILE A 43 -7.05 -5.72 14.79
CA ILE A 43 -7.33 -5.30 13.43
C ILE A 43 -7.26 -6.51 12.50
N THR A 44 -8.33 -6.75 11.76
CA THR A 44 -8.36 -7.74 10.68
C THR A 44 -8.11 -7.02 9.36
N VAL A 45 -7.21 -7.55 8.55
CA VAL A 45 -6.85 -6.99 7.25
C VAL A 45 -7.19 -8.01 6.18
N THR A 46 -8.00 -7.63 5.21
CA THR A 46 -8.41 -8.49 4.10
C THR A 46 -7.91 -7.91 2.78
N LEU A 47 -7.29 -8.74 1.94
CA LEU A 47 -6.95 -8.31 0.58
C LEU A 47 -8.19 -8.38 -0.30
N VAL A 48 -8.59 -7.25 -0.88
CA VAL A 48 -9.81 -7.13 -1.70
C VAL A 48 -9.47 -7.20 -3.18
N SER A 49 -8.37 -6.56 -3.59
CA SER A 49 -7.87 -6.62 -4.96
C SER A 49 -6.36 -6.40 -4.97
N ASP A 50 -5.69 -7.00 -5.95
CA ASP A 50 -4.29 -6.75 -6.30
C ASP A 50 -4.22 -6.61 -7.83
N GLU A 51 -3.97 -5.40 -8.31
CA GLU A 51 -3.96 -5.06 -9.72
C GLU A 51 -2.69 -4.27 -10.09
N THR A 52 -2.20 -4.43 -11.31
CA THR A 52 -1.12 -3.59 -11.83
C THR A 52 -1.71 -2.27 -12.32
N ASP A 53 -1.24 -1.15 -11.79
CA ASP A 53 -1.64 0.20 -12.17
C ASP A 53 -0.39 0.97 -12.63
N GLY A 54 -0.09 0.89 -13.93
CA GLY A 54 1.11 1.46 -14.54
C GLY A 54 2.39 0.84 -13.94
N PRO A 55 3.35 1.64 -13.44
CA PRO A 55 4.62 1.12 -12.95
C PRO A 55 4.54 0.62 -11.47
N ALA A 56 3.36 0.67 -10.84
CA ALA A 56 3.14 0.24 -9.47
C ALA A 56 2.05 -0.84 -9.37
N LEU A 57 2.13 -1.64 -8.31
CA LEU A 57 1.04 -2.53 -7.90
C LEU A 57 0.08 -1.76 -7.00
N LYS A 58 -1.21 -1.94 -7.23
CA LYS A 58 -2.28 -1.31 -6.46
C LYS A 58 -3.08 -2.38 -5.75
N ARG A 59 -3.02 -2.37 -4.43
CA ARG A 59 -3.81 -3.26 -3.58
C ARG A 59 -4.90 -2.52 -2.86
N LYS A 60 -6.12 -3.04 -2.86
CA LYS A 60 -7.17 -2.58 -1.95
C LYS A 60 -7.22 -3.51 -0.76
N LEU A 61 -7.05 -2.95 0.42
CA LEU A 61 -7.00 -3.64 1.70
C LEU A 61 -8.19 -3.17 2.52
N LYS A 62 -9.03 -4.10 2.99
CA LYS A 62 -10.10 -3.80 3.94
C LYS A 62 -9.55 -4.00 5.34
N ILE A 63 -9.57 -2.96 6.17
CA ILE A 63 -9.17 -3.02 7.57
C ILE A 63 -10.41 -2.92 8.47
N GLU A 64 -10.50 -3.80 9.46
CA GLU A 64 -11.66 -3.90 10.35
C GLU A 64 -11.22 -3.92 11.80
N ARG A 65 -11.86 -3.12 12.65
CA ARG A 65 -11.65 -3.13 14.11
C ARG A 65 -13.00 -3.05 14.81
N GLY A 66 -13.46 -4.19 15.32
CA GLY A 66 -14.83 -4.31 15.84
C GLY A 66 -15.85 -4.18 14.70
N ALA A 67 -16.81 -3.27 14.85
CA ALA A 67 -17.87 -3.03 13.86
C ALA A 67 -17.48 -2.03 12.75
N ILE A 68 -16.31 -1.40 12.83
CA ILE A 68 -15.90 -0.35 11.89
C ILE A 68 -14.94 -0.96 10.88
N SER A 69 -15.34 -0.92 9.60
CA SER A 69 -14.50 -1.29 8.46
C SER A 69 -14.08 -0.08 7.64
N ARG A 70 -12.87 -0.10 7.08
CA ARG A 70 -12.35 0.92 6.16
C ARG A 70 -11.58 0.29 5.03
N THR A 71 -11.52 0.98 3.90
CA THR A 71 -10.71 0.56 2.75
C THR A 71 -9.46 1.43 2.69
N VAL A 72 -8.31 0.77 2.58
CA VAL A 72 -6.99 1.37 2.42
C VAL A 72 -6.42 0.92 1.08
N THR A 73 -5.90 1.84 0.30
CA THR A 73 -5.21 1.55 -0.96
C THR A 73 -3.71 1.52 -0.70
N GLN A 74 -3.04 0.44 -1.04
CA GLN A 74 -1.59 0.37 -1.06
C GLN A 74 -1.12 0.54 -2.51
N LEU A 75 -0.24 1.52 -2.76
CA LEU A 75 0.49 1.71 -4.01
C LEU A 75 1.93 1.27 -3.79
N HIS A 76 2.29 0.12 -4.35
CA HIS A 76 3.61 -0.48 -4.19
C HIS A 76 4.42 -0.37 -5.47
N TYR A 77 5.36 0.57 -5.48
CA TYR A 77 6.30 0.76 -6.56
C TYR A 77 7.54 -0.11 -6.33
N THR A 78 7.78 -1.06 -7.22
CA THR A 78 8.89 -2.03 -7.13
C THR A 78 10.08 -1.67 -8.03
N GLY A 79 9.95 -0.61 -8.84
CA GLY A 79 10.99 -0.14 -9.75
C GLY A 79 12.12 0.62 -9.06
N TRP A 80 11.96 1.03 -7.81
CA TRP A 80 13.01 1.67 -7.03
C TRP A 80 13.99 0.60 -6.55
N ASN A 81 15.16 0.51 -7.18
CA ASN A 81 16.25 -0.34 -6.69
C ASN A 81 17.11 0.49 -5.71
N SER A 82 17.66 -0.13 -4.66
CA SER A 82 18.41 0.60 -3.63
C SER A 82 19.70 1.25 -4.14
N THR A 83 20.14 0.88 -5.35
CA THR A 83 21.45 1.24 -5.90
C THR A 83 21.38 2.33 -6.99
N SER A 84 20.19 2.70 -7.47
CA SER A 84 20.00 3.72 -8.49
C SER A 84 18.58 4.29 -8.45
N CYS A 85 18.49 5.62 -8.65
CA CYS A 85 17.23 6.28 -9.01
C CYS A 85 16.60 5.54 -10.21
N PRO A 86 15.26 5.41 -10.30
CA PRO A 86 14.61 4.89 -11.49
C PRO A 86 15.24 5.50 -12.75
N GLU A 87 15.61 4.67 -13.72
CA GLU A 87 16.30 5.12 -14.95
C GLU A 87 15.51 6.22 -15.68
N ASP A 88 14.19 6.22 -15.52
CA ASP A 88 13.28 7.23 -16.04
C ASP A 88 12.52 7.92 -14.89
N GLY A 89 12.75 9.22 -14.70
CA GLY A 89 12.06 10.02 -13.66
C GLY A 89 10.54 10.10 -13.86
N ARG A 90 10.04 9.67 -15.03
CA ARG A 90 8.62 9.60 -15.35
C ARG A 90 7.85 8.68 -14.41
N ASP A 91 8.44 7.54 -14.02
CA ASP A 91 7.75 6.58 -13.15
C ASP A 91 7.47 7.16 -11.76
N VAL A 92 8.39 7.99 -11.25
CA VAL A 92 8.24 8.70 -9.97
C VAL A 92 7.13 9.75 -10.07
N ILE A 93 7.10 10.50 -11.17
CA ILE A 93 6.06 11.49 -11.43
C ILE A 93 4.70 10.80 -11.54
N GLU A 94 4.62 9.68 -12.26
CA GLU A 94 3.37 8.91 -12.40
C GLU A 94 2.90 8.35 -11.06
N LEU A 95 3.81 7.86 -10.22
CA LEU A 95 3.48 7.41 -8.87
C LEU A 95 2.93 8.54 -7.99
N VAL A 96 3.55 9.72 -8.03
CA VAL A 96 3.07 10.90 -7.29
C VAL A 96 1.69 11.32 -7.80
N ASN A 97 1.47 11.31 -9.12
CA ASN A 97 0.17 11.62 -9.71
C ASN A 97 -0.90 10.62 -9.21
N LYS A 98 -0.61 9.32 -9.22
CA LYS A 98 -1.55 8.29 -8.71
C LYS A 98 -1.84 8.42 -7.23
N MET A 99 -0.83 8.75 -6.43
CA MET A 99 -1.01 9.05 -5.00
C MET A 99 -1.96 10.25 -4.82
N GLN A 100 -1.75 11.33 -5.57
CA GLN A 100 -2.60 12.52 -5.50
C GLN A 100 -4.03 12.26 -5.99
N GLU A 101 -4.20 11.51 -7.06
CA GLU A 101 -5.51 11.09 -7.57
C GLU A 101 -6.27 10.27 -6.52
N ASN A 102 -5.59 9.32 -5.88
CA ASN A 102 -6.21 8.49 -4.86
C ASN A 102 -6.63 9.31 -3.64
N ILE A 103 -5.75 10.18 -3.13
CA ILE A 103 -6.07 11.09 -2.01
C ILE A 103 -7.27 11.97 -2.36
N ARG A 104 -7.30 12.57 -3.55
CA ARG A 104 -8.41 13.40 -4.02
C ARG A 104 -9.73 12.65 -4.13
N SER A 105 -9.70 11.41 -4.64
CA SER A 105 -10.90 10.58 -4.75
C SER A 105 -11.51 10.23 -3.39
N THR A 106 -10.68 10.19 -2.35
CA THR A 106 -11.07 9.84 -0.98
C THR A 106 -11.43 11.03 -0.09
N GLY A 107 -11.38 12.27 -0.59
CA GLY A 107 -11.90 13.47 0.07
C GLY A 107 -11.01 14.09 1.15
N ASP A 108 -10.38 13.30 2.03
CA ASP A 108 -9.51 13.78 3.13
C ASP A 108 -8.52 12.68 3.59
N GLY A 109 -7.75 12.16 2.64
CA GLY A 109 -6.85 11.04 2.90
C GLY A 109 -5.49 11.40 3.45
N VAL A 110 -5.11 10.81 4.59
CA VAL A 110 -3.70 10.78 5.00
C VAL A 110 -3.01 9.68 4.21
N ALA A 111 -1.87 10.02 3.61
CA ALA A 111 -1.00 9.05 2.96
C ALA A 111 0.21 8.76 3.83
N LEU A 112 0.55 7.48 3.95
CA LEU A 112 1.80 7.02 4.53
C LEU A 112 2.77 6.72 3.39
N ILE A 113 4.03 7.15 3.49
CA ILE A 113 5.11 6.84 2.54
C ILE A 113 6.16 6.01 3.29
#